data_AF-A0A2N1HHQ1-F1
#
_entry.id   AF-A0A2N1HHQ1-F1
#
_cell.length_a   1.000
_cell.length_b   1.000
_cell.length_c   1.000
_cell.angle_alpha   90.00
_cell.angle_beta   90.00
_cell.angle_gamma   90.00
#
_symmetry.space_group_name_H-M   'P 1'
#
loop_
_entity.id
_entity.type
_entity.pdbx_description
1 polymer ?
#
loop_
_entity_poly.entity_id
_entity_poly.type
_entity_poly.pdbx_seq_one_letter_code
_entity_poly.pdbx_strand_id
1 'polypeptide(L)'
;MKRVVPAKIHRKINIAISHIHEDHDLLFTYIEKLRYIALHPESHLHVINILERFISQFLEHVIKEEQLLRQYLPVQIVDQHIEQHQSELALLDENLARLKKELSLHNIQHVVTQLNREFEKHTNQYDTAILKKLQLLKD
;
A
#
# COMPACT_ATOMS: atom_id res chain seq x y z
N MET A 1 -9.20 4.22 34.41
CA MET A 1 -10.45 3.72 33.80
C MET A 1 -10.13 3.08 32.47
N LYS A 2 -10.32 1.76 32.32
CA LYS A 2 -10.30 1.13 30.98
C LYS A 2 -11.47 1.72 30.19
N ARG A 3 -11.19 2.47 29.13
CA ARG A 3 -12.24 2.94 28.21
C ARG A 3 -12.68 1.72 27.40
N VAL A 4 -13.78 1.11 27.82
CA VAL A 4 -14.42 0.04 27.04
C VAL A 4 -14.93 0.67 25.75
N VAL A 5 -14.32 0.28 24.61
CA VAL A 5 -14.78 0.72 23.30
C VAL A 5 -16.13 0.06 23.00
N PRO A 6 -17.18 0.83 22.64
CA PRO A 6 -18.51 0.25 22.37
C PRO A 6 -18.48 -0.79 21.24
N ALA A 7 -19.27 -1.86 21.34
CA ALA A 7 -19.38 -2.90 20.31
C ALA A 7 -19.69 -2.37 18.90
N LYS A 8 -20.44 -1.27 18.81
CA LYS A 8 -20.73 -0.57 17.55
C LYS A 8 -19.46 0.00 16.90
N ILE A 9 -18.50 0.48 17.68
CA ILE A 9 -17.21 1.00 17.19
C ILE A 9 -16.36 -0.17 16.69
N HIS A 10 -16.31 -1.30 17.42
CA HIS A 10 -15.60 -2.49 16.95
C HIS A 10 -16.12 -3.01 15.61
N ARG A 11 -17.43 -3.04 15.41
CA ARG A 11 -17.99 -3.43 14.11
C ARG A 11 -17.53 -2.49 12.99
N LYS A 12 -17.48 -1.18 13.23
CA LYS A 12 -16.98 -0.20 12.25
C LYS A 12 -15.51 -0.41 11.94
N ILE A 13 -14.68 -0.64 12.96
CA ILE A 13 -13.25 -0.93 12.79
C ILE A 13 -13.05 -2.19 11.94
N ASN A 14 -13.76 -3.28 12.24
CA ASN A 14 -13.61 -4.52 11.47
C ASN A 14 -14.02 -4.36 10.01
N ILE A 15 -15.11 -3.63 9.73
CA ILE A 15 -15.52 -3.33 8.35
C ILE A 15 -14.46 -2.51 7.64
N ALA A 16 -13.91 -1.48 8.30
CA ALA A 16 -12.88 -0.65 7.71
C ALA A 16 -11.59 -1.44 7.42
N ILE A 17 -11.16 -2.31 8.34
CA ILE A 17 -10.01 -3.21 8.11
C ILE A 17 -10.28 -4.16 6.94
N SER A 18 -11.50 -4.67 6.78
CA SER A 18 -11.87 -5.48 5.61
C SER A 18 -11.66 -4.73 4.31
N HIS A 19 -12.08 -3.47 4.22
CA HIS A 19 -11.86 -2.66 3.02
C HIS A 19 -10.36 -2.39 2.76
N ILE A 20 -9.55 -2.26 3.81
CA ILE A 20 -8.08 -2.16 3.65
C ILE A 20 -7.50 -3.44 3.04
N HIS A 21 -7.97 -4.61 3.47
CA HIS A 21 -7.55 -5.88 2.85
C HIS A 21 -8.03 -6.01 1.39
N GLU A 22 -9.21 -5.51 1.06
CA GLU A 22 -9.70 -5.46 -0.33
C GLU A 22 -8.83 -4.54 -1.21
N ASP A 23 -8.40 -3.39 -0.67
CA ASP A 23 -7.46 -2.50 -1.35
C ASP A 23 -6.10 -3.20 -1.57
N HIS A 24 -5.60 -3.98 -0.60
CA HIS A 24 -4.38 -4.79 -0.77
C HIS A 24 -4.50 -5.84 -1.88
N ASP A 25 -5.61 -6.58 -1.94
CA ASP A 25 -5.86 -7.59 -2.97
C ASP A 25 -5.88 -6.97 -4.39
N LEU A 26 -6.48 -5.78 -4.51
CA LEU A 26 -6.47 -5.02 -5.76
C LEU A 26 -5.04 -4.60 -6.16
N LEU A 27 -4.25 -4.12 -5.21
CA LEU A 27 -2.86 -3.70 -5.45
C LEU A 27 -1.97 -4.90 -5.83
N PHE A 28 -2.12 -6.05 -5.19
CA PHE A 28 -1.45 -7.29 -5.60
C PHE A 28 -1.80 -7.68 -7.04
N THR A 29 -3.05 -7.50 -7.46
CA THR A 29 -3.46 -7.76 -8.85
C THR A 29 -2.70 -6.88 -9.85
N TYR A 30 -2.36 -5.64 -9.50
CA TYR A 30 -1.51 -4.78 -10.33
C TYR A 30 -0.05 -5.24 -10.35
N ILE A 31 0.48 -5.69 -9.21
CA ILE A 31 1.84 -6.24 -9.13
C ILE A 31 1.96 -7.49 -10.01
N GLU A 32 0.97 -8.39 -9.99
CA GLU A 32 0.95 -9.57 -10.86
C GLU A 32 0.93 -9.18 -12.34
N LYS A 33 0.18 -8.14 -12.73
CA LYS A 33 0.23 -7.60 -14.11
C LYS A 33 1.61 -7.07 -14.47
N LEU A 34 2.29 -6.38 -13.55
CA LEU A 34 3.63 -5.86 -13.77
C LEU A 34 4.67 -6.99 -13.87
N ARG A 35 4.56 -8.02 -13.03
CA ARG A 35 5.37 -9.27 -13.12
C ARG A 35 5.17 -9.96 -14.45
N TYR A 36 3.94 -10.06 -14.92
CA TYR A 36 3.63 -10.61 -16.24
C TYR A 36 4.33 -9.80 -17.33
N ILE A 37 4.19 -8.47 -17.35
CA ILE A 37 4.82 -7.62 -18.37
C ILE A 37 6.35 -7.77 -18.37
N ALA A 38 6.99 -7.87 -17.20
CA ALA A 38 8.45 -8.02 -17.10
C ALA A 38 9.01 -9.29 -17.78
N LEU A 39 8.15 -10.28 -18.06
CA LEU A 39 8.48 -11.52 -18.76
C LEU A 39 8.09 -11.51 -20.24
N HIS A 40 7.36 -10.49 -20.71
CA HIS A 40 6.67 -10.44 -21.99
C HIS A 40 7.02 -9.14 -22.74
N PRO A 41 8.12 -9.14 -23.53
CA PRO A 41 8.64 -7.95 -24.20
C PRO A 41 7.63 -7.19 -25.07
N GLU A 42 6.71 -7.89 -25.71
CA GLU A 42 5.63 -7.34 -26.53
C GLU A 42 4.66 -6.47 -25.73
N SER A 43 4.61 -6.66 -24.40
CA SER A 43 3.73 -5.92 -23.49
C SER A 43 4.43 -4.76 -22.77
N HIS A 44 5.73 -4.57 -22.95
CA HIS A 44 6.53 -3.57 -22.22
C HIS A 44 6.01 -2.14 -22.38
N LEU A 45 5.39 -1.80 -23.51
CA LEU A 45 4.80 -0.46 -23.74
C LEU A 45 3.67 -0.12 -22.76
N HIS A 46 3.08 -1.12 -22.10
CA HIS A 46 2.01 -0.93 -21.13
C HIS A 46 2.50 -0.75 -19.69
N VAL A 47 3.78 -1.00 -19.39
CA VAL A 47 4.30 -1.01 -18.01
C VAL A 47 4.08 0.31 -17.28
N ILE A 48 4.28 1.44 -17.97
CA ILE A 48 4.12 2.79 -17.39
C ILE A 48 2.66 3.01 -17.01
N ASN A 49 1.73 2.71 -17.90
CA ASN A 49 0.29 2.89 -17.65
C ASN A 49 -0.21 2.02 -16.49
N ILE A 50 0.32 0.80 -16.35
CA ILE A 50 -0.03 -0.09 -15.24
C ILE A 50 0.57 0.43 -13.93
N LEU A 51 1.82 0.90 -13.95
CA LEU A 51 2.45 1.49 -12.77
C LEU A 51 1.74 2.78 -12.33
N GLU A 52 1.37 3.68 -13.24
CA GLU A 52 0.60 4.90 -12.90
C GLU A 52 -0.75 4.56 -12.25
N ARG A 53 -1.43 3.53 -12.73
CA ARG A 53 -2.67 3.03 -12.11
C ARG A 53 -2.41 2.43 -10.73
N PHE A 54 -1.34 1.65 -10.56
CA PHE A 54 -0.92 1.16 -9.25
C PHE A 54 -0.71 2.32 -8.28
N ILE A 55 0.05 3.34 -8.68
CA ILE A 55 0.37 4.51 -7.83
C ILE A 55 -0.91 5.25 -7.42
N SER A 56 -1.83 5.47 -8.36
CA SER A 56 -3.10 6.11 -8.05
C SER A 56 -3.94 5.31 -7.05
N GLN A 57 -3.96 3.98 -7.17
CA GLN A 57 -4.69 3.12 -6.23
C GLN A 57 -3.98 3.04 -4.88
N PHE A 58 -2.64 3.02 -4.86
CA PHE A 58 -1.86 3.01 -3.64
C PHE A 58 -2.05 4.30 -2.84
N LEU A 59 -2.08 5.45 -3.51
CA LEU A 59 -2.38 6.73 -2.86
C LEU A 59 -3.79 6.74 -2.23
N GLU A 60 -4.78 6.17 -2.92
CA GLU A 60 -6.14 6.06 -2.38
C GLU A 60 -6.19 5.15 -1.14
N HIS A 61 -5.52 3.99 -1.19
CA HIS A 61 -5.33 3.07 -0.06
C HIS A 61 -4.72 3.81 1.14
N VAL A 62 -3.58 4.47 0.94
CA VAL A 62 -2.86 5.23 1.98
C VAL A 62 -3.75 6.26 2.65
N ILE A 63 -4.50 7.05 1.87
CA ILE A 63 -5.38 8.09 2.41
C ILE A 63 -6.49 7.46 3.28
N LYS A 64 -7.12 6.38 2.81
CA LYS A 64 -8.18 5.67 3.56
C LYS A 64 -7.64 5.10 4.87
N GLU A 65 -6.47 4.45 4.82
CA GLU A 65 -5.83 3.86 5.98
C GLU A 65 -5.48 4.93 7.01
N GLU A 66 -4.80 6.01 6.61
CA GLU A 66 -4.46 7.09 7.54
C GLU A 66 -5.68 7.73 8.18
N GLN A 67 -6.76 7.94 7.41
CA GLN A 67 -8.02 8.47 7.94
C GLN A 67 -8.63 7.55 8.97
N LEU A 68 -8.59 6.23 8.75
CA LEU A 68 -9.03 5.24 9.71
C LEU A 68 -8.18 5.31 10.98
N LEU A 69 -6.86 5.32 10.85
CA LEU A 69 -5.95 5.27 11.98
C LEU A 69 -6.05 6.54 12.86
N ARG A 70 -6.16 7.73 12.24
CA ARG A 70 -6.34 9.01 12.96
C ARG A 70 -7.61 9.03 13.82
N GLN A 71 -8.63 8.23 13.51
CA GLN A 71 -9.87 8.18 14.30
C GLN A 71 -9.69 7.46 15.64
N TYR A 72 -8.71 6.56 15.76
CA TYR A 72 -8.67 5.58 16.83
C TYR A 72 -7.31 5.45 17.53
N LEU A 73 -6.22 5.88 16.88
CA LEU A 73 -4.86 5.79 17.42
C LEU A 73 -4.29 7.17 17.80
N PRO A 74 -3.34 7.21 18.76
CA PRO A 74 -2.60 8.43 19.08
C PRO A 74 -1.87 9.01 17.86
N VAL A 75 -1.89 10.34 17.72
CA VAL A 75 -1.31 11.07 16.59
C VAL A 75 0.14 10.65 16.32
N GLN A 76 0.98 10.52 17.35
CA GLN A 76 2.40 10.16 17.18
C GLN A 76 2.60 8.78 16.54
N ILE A 77 1.69 7.83 16.79
CA ILE A 77 1.76 6.50 16.19
C ILE A 77 1.35 6.57 14.72
N VAL A 78 0.35 7.40 14.41
CA VAL A 78 -0.11 7.57 13.03
C VAL A 78 0.92 8.33 12.20
N ASP A 79 1.55 9.36 12.75
CA ASP A 79 2.60 10.15 12.07
C ASP A 79 3.78 9.27 11.62
N GLN A 80 4.22 8.31 12.45
CA GLN A 80 5.27 7.36 12.07
C GLN A 80 4.89 6.49 10.87
N HIS A 81 3.62 6.11 10.77
CA HIS A 81 3.12 5.30 9.67
C HIS A 81 2.92 6.15 8.39
N ILE A 82 2.49 7.40 8.54
CA ILE A 82 2.45 8.38 7.44
C ILE A 82 3.83 8.57 6.82
N GLU A 83 4.88 8.68 7.64
CA GLU A 83 6.27 8.80 7.15
C GLU A 83 6.72 7.57 6.33
N GLN A 84 6.24 6.37 6.70
CA GLN A 84 6.48 5.15 5.92
C GLN A 84 5.80 5.24 4.55
N HIS A 85 4.51 5.58 4.51
CA HIS A 85 3.78 5.77 3.26
C HIS A 85 4.39 6.84 2.36
N GLN A 86 4.86 7.95 2.93
CA GLN A 86 5.54 9.00 2.16
C GLN A 86 6.83 8.49 1.50
N SER A 87 7.58 7.65 2.20
CA SER A 87 8.80 7.04 1.67
C SER A 87 8.49 6.06 0.53
N GLU A 88 7.40 5.30 0.63
CA GLU A 88 6.94 4.37 -0.41
C GLU A 88 6.42 5.12 -1.65
N LEU A 89 5.65 6.20 -1.45
CA LEU A 89 5.19 7.07 -2.54
C LEU A 89 6.36 7.73 -3.28
N ALA A 90 7.38 8.22 -2.55
CA ALA A 90 8.58 8.78 -3.15
C ALA A 90 9.32 7.73 -4.00
N LEU A 91 9.43 6.50 -3.51
CA LEU A 91 10.04 5.40 -4.26
C LEU A 91 9.26 5.05 -5.54
N LEU A 92 7.93 5.08 -5.47
CA LEU A 92 7.07 4.87 -6.62
C LEU A 92 7.26 5.95 -7.69
N ASP A 93 7.37 7.21 -7.29
CA ASP A 93 7.67 8.32 -8.19
C ASP A 93 9.05 8.18 -8.85
N GLU A 94 10.07 7.77 -8.08
CA GLU A 94 11.40 7.47 -8.61
C GLU A 94 11.40 6.33 -9.64
N ASN A 95 10.64 5.27 -9.37
CA ASN A 95 10.47 4.14 -10.27
C ASN A 95 9.74 4.51 -11.56
N LEU A 96 8.70 5.31 -11.45
CA LEU A 96 7.98 5.84 -12.60
C LEU A 96 8.89 6.75 -13.46
N ALA A 97 9.64 7.65 -12.81
CA ALA A 97 10.59 8.52 -13.48
C ALA A 97 11.69 7.71 -14.19
N ARG A 98 12.20 6.65 -13.58
CA ARG A 98 13.17 5.73 -14.18
C ARG A 98 12.64 5.10 -15.46
N LEU A 99 11.43 4.54 -15.45
CA LEU A 99 10.83 3.94 -16.65
C LEU A 99 10.52 4.96 -17.74
N LYS A 100 10.06 6.17 -17.37
CA LYS A 100 9.82 7.26 -18.32
C LYS A 100 11.11 7.78 -18.96
N LYS A 101 12.22 7.77 -18.22
CA LYS A 101 13.54 8.17 -18.73
C LYS A 101 14.09 7.15 -19.71
N GLU A 102 13.99 5.87 -19.36
CA GLU A 102 14.51 4.78 -20.19
C GLU A 102 13.69 3.51 -20.00
N LEU A 103 12.87 3.21 -21.01
CA LEU A 103 12.06 2.00 -21.06
C LEU A 103 12.90 0.83 -21.60
N SER A 104 13.61 0.13 -20.69
CA SER A 104 14.43 -1.05 -21.01
C SER A 104 14.01 -2.25 -20.17
N LEU A 105 14.27 -3.47 -20.67
CA LEU A 105 14.01 -4.70 -19.91
C LEU A 105 14.65 -4.67 -18.52
N HIS A 106 15.89 -4.17 -18.44
CA HIS A 106 16.61 -4.00 -17.18
C HIS A 106 15.85 -3.10 -16.19
N ASN A 107 15.40 -1.92 -16.64
CA ASN A 107 14.67 -1.00 -15.77
C ASN A 107 13.29 -1.55 -15.39
N ILE A 108 12.60 -2.25 -16.30
CA ILE A 108 11.32 -2.92 -16.02
C ILE A 108 11.52 -3.96 -14.91
N GLN A 109 12.46 -4.89 -15.08
CA GLN A 109 12.74 -5.93 -14.10
C GLN A 109 13.13 -5.33 -12.74
N HIS A 110 14.00 -4.31 -12.74
CA HIS A 110 14.40 -3.61 -11.53
C HIS A 110 13.19 -3.03 -10.77
N VAL A 111 12.35 -2.27 -11.46
CA VAL A 111 11.16 -1.64 -10.86
C VAL A 111 10.18 -2.69 -10.34
N VAL A 112 9.90 -3.74 -11.11
CA VAL A 112 8.96 -4.79 -10.71
C VAL A 112 9.47 -5.58 -9.51
N THR A 113 10.75 -5.93 -9.47
CA THR A 113 11.36 -6.61 -8.31
C THR A 113 11.32 -5.74 -7.07
N GLN A 114 11.67 -4.47 -7.19
CA GLN A 114 11.65 -3.55 -6.05
C GLN A 114 10.21 -3.34 -5.54
N LEU A 115 9.26 -3.11 -6.44
CA LEU A 115 7.85 -2.92 -6.09
C LEU A 115 7.27 -4.12 -5.34
N ASN A 116 7.53 -5.34 -5.83
CA ASN A 116 7.05 -6.55 -5.17
C ASN A 116 7.58 -6.65 -3.74
N ARG A 117 8.88 -6.42 -3.56
CA ARG A 117 9.53 -6.48 -2.24
C ARG A 117 8.97 -5.44 -1.27
N GLU A 118 8.87 -4.18 -1.71
CA GLU A 118 8.40 -3.12 -0.82
C GLU A 118 6.91 -3.27 -0.51
N PHE A 119 6.08 -3.75 -1.45
CA PHE A 119 4.66 -3.99 -1.16
C PHE A 119 4.42 -5.20 -0.24
N GLU A 120 5.23 -6.26 -0.36
CA GLU A 120 5.22 -7.36 0.62
C GLU A 120 5.62 -6.87 2.01
N LYS A 121 6.58 -5.96 2.09
CA LYS A 121 7.03 -5.36 3.35
C LYS A 121 5.96 -4.46 3.96
N HIS A 122 5.34 -3.60 3.15
CA HIS A 122 4.20 -2.75 3.49
C HIS A 122 3.10 -3.55 4.19
N THR A 123 2.56 -4.54 3.50
CA THR A 123 1.44 -5.37 3.98
C THR A 123 1.80 -6.23 5.20
N ASN A 124 2.95 -6.92 5.17
CA ASN A 124 3.30 -7.89 6.22
C ASN A 124 3.95 -7.27 7.46
N GLN A 125 4.52 -6.07 7.35
CA GLN A 125 5.24 -5.43 8.46
C GLN A 125 4.55 -4.16 8.93
N TYR A 126 4.33 -3.19 8.03
CA TYR A 126 3.86 -1.86 8.41
C TYR A 126 2.36 -1.89 8.76
N ASP A 127 1.52 -2.30 7.81
CA ASP A 127 0.07 -2.34 7.98
C ASP A 127 -0.33 -3.37 9.03
N THR A 128 0.22 -4.58 8.94
CA THR A 128 -0.07 -5.63 9.93
C THR A 128 0.23 -5.17 11.36
N ALA A 129 1.34 -4.45 11.59
CA ALA A 129 1.68 -3.97 12.92
C ALA A 129 0.68 -2.91 13.44
N ILE A 130 0.28 -1.96 12.59
CA ILE A 130 -0.58 -0.86 13.03
C ILE A 130 -2.06 -1.25 13.08
N LEU A 131 -2.54 -2.06 12.13
CA LEU A 131 -3.89 -2.62 12.15
C LEU A 131 -4.09 -3.56 13.35
N LYS A 132 -3.06 -4.29 13.78
CA LYS A 132 -3.12 -5.06 15.04
C LYS A 132 -3.30 -4.15 16.25
N LYS A 133 -2.65 -2.98 16.32
CA LYS A 133 -2.89 -2.00 17.39
C LYS A 133 -4.35 -1.53 17.38
N LEU A 134 -4.92 -1.33 16.20
CA LEU A 134 -6.32 -0.95 16.03
C LEU A 134 -7.28 -2.05 16.52
N GLN A 135 -6.99 -3.31 16.23
CA GLN A 135 -7.77 -4.47 16.71
C GLN A 135 -7.69 -4.67 18.23
N LEU A 136 -6.53 -4.37 18.83
CA LEU A 136 -6.28 -4.49 20.28
C LEU A 136 -6.96 -3.40 21.11
N LEU A 137 -7.60 -2.41 20.50
CA LEU A 137 -8.55 -1.52 21.18
C LEU A 137 -9.77 -2.27 21.77
N LYS A 138 -9.86 -3.59 21.55
CA LYS A 138 -10.83 -4.54 22.11
C LYS A 138 -10.79 -4.70 23.64
N ASP A 139 -9.67 -4.40 24.31
CA ASP A 139 -9.41 -4.83 25.71
C ASP A 139 -9.12 -3.68 26.71
#